data_AF-A0A519S6H1-F1
#
_entry.id   AF-A0A519S6H1-F1
#
_cell.length_a   1.000
_cell.length_b   1.000
_cell.length_c   1.000
_cell.angle_alpha   90.00
_cell.angle_beta   90.00
_cell.angle_gamma   90.00
#
_symmetry.space_group_name_H-M   'P 1'
#
loop_
_entity.id
_entity.type
_entity.pdbx_description
1 polymer ?
#
loop_
_entity_poly.entity_id
_entity_poly.type
_entity_poly.pdbx_seq_one_letter_code
_entity_poly.pdbx_strand_id
1 'polypeptide(L)'
;MKYIIIIFVIFIFGCNPIPKKDAHPYVPFLTELLKDGSKFRKVTDMKDVGELIILDDYRILVKPDNSNLPFKIIDINNNIIFKDVYDWKLPFYVDKQGNLYFNRKKFFYPDYKKQEVFKTVVFADSLSKKSDDLKDLNDSLRLKLHYKYEVDLLKPYGLQPCEYTMAHTTNCNVFTVKNGALIVRQTELFKTELFKPEFEISKFDDDVLIGWKNGKLPSPDYLAYYVLGKHKFKCDNMTYPRTVEIAGKQYLHIASQGLYQIL
;
A
#
# COMPACT_ATOMS: atom_id res chain seq x y z
N MET A 1 -24.63 39.93 37.97
CA MET A 1 -23.60 39.09 38.63
C MET A 1 -23.66 37.58 38.34
N LYS A 2 -24.73 37.01 37.74
CA LYS A 2 -24.79 35.55 37.45
C LYS A 2 -24.08 35.07 36.17
N TYR A 3 -23.75 35.98 35.25
CA TYR A 3 -23.14 35.62 33.95
C TYR A 3 -21.61 35.62 33.95
N ILE A 4 -20.97 36.26 34.93
CA ILE A 4 -19.49 36.31 35.03
C ILE A 4 -18.92 34.94 35.41
N ILE A 5 -19.65 34.16 36.22
CA ILE A 5 -19.26 32.82 36.66
C ILE A 5 -19.27 31.84 35.47
N ILE A 6 -20.21 31.99 34.52
CA ILE A 6 -20.32 31.13 33.35
C ILE A 6 -19.17 31.38 32.35
N ILE A 7 -18.74 32.63 32.18
CA ILE A 7 -17.59 32.98 31.33
C ILE A 7 -16.29 32.40 31.91
N PHE A 8 -16.12 32.44 33.24
CA PHE A 8 -14.96 31.84 33.90
C PHE A 8 -14.91 30.32 33.74
N VAL A 9 -16.06 29.63 33.80
CA VAL A 9 -16.12 28.17 33.59
C VAL A 9 -15.83 27.80 32.13
N ILE A 10 -16.26 28.60 31.16
CA ILE A 10 -15.94 28.39 29.74
C ILE A 10 -14.44 28.62 29.46
N PHE A 11 -13.77 29.53 30.17
CA PHE A 11 -12.31 29.70 30.06
C PHE A 11 -11.51 28.59 30.75
N ILE A 12 -12.08 27.91 31.76
CA ILE A 12 -11.41 26.81 32.47
C ILE A 12 -11.60 25.46 31.74
N PHE A 13 -12.73 25.26 31.06
CA PHE A 13 -13.02 24.03 30.29
C PHE A 13 -12.87 24.17 28.78
N GLY A 14 -12.72 25.39 28.26
CA GLY A 14 -12.33 25.64 26.88
C GLY A 14 -10.92 25.12 26.69
N CYS A 15 -10.72 24.22 25.70
CA CYS A 15 -9.42 23.73 25.24
C CYS A 15 -8.35 24.79 25.43
N ASN A 16 -7.47 24.56 26.41
CA ASN A 16 -6.31 25.40 26.65
C ASN A 16 -5.48 25.37 25.35
N PRO A 17 -5.35 26.46 24.58
CA PRO A 17 -4.52 26.49 23.39
C PRO A 17 -3.04 26.70 23.77
N ILE A 18 -2.73 26.65 25.08
CA ILE A 18 -1.39 26.72 25.61
C ILE A 18 -0.72 25.38 25.26
N PRO A 19 0.33 25.38 24.41
CA PRO A 19 1.10 24.17 24.18
C PRO A 19 1.53 23.63 25.54
N LYS A 20 1.37 22.32 25.79
CA LYS A 20 2.11 21.64 26.86
C LYS A 20 3.51 22.24 26.86
N LYS A 21 3.96 22.82 27.98
CA LYS A 21 5.34 23.34 28.13
C LYS A 21 6.28 22.38 27.39
N ASP A 22 7.15 22.92 26.53
CA ASP A 22 8.09 22.26 25.58
C ASP A 22 9.04 21.20 26.19
N ALA A 23 8.55 20.38 27.10
CA ALA A 23 9.24 19.28 27.72
C ALA A 23 9.03 18.06 26.83
N HIS A 24 9.84 17.98 25.79
CA HIS A 24 9.95 16.77 24.97
C HIS A 24 10.41 15.60 25.86
N PRO A 25 9.69 14.46 25.88
CA PRO A 25 10.21 13.24 26.48
C PRO A 25 11.62 12.94 25.97
N TYR A 26 12.57 12.79 26.89
CA TYR A 26 13.96 12.47 26.54
C TYR A 26 14.07 10.99 26.15
N VAL A 27 13.75 10.69 24.89
CA VAL A 27 13.83 9.37 24.27
C VAL A 27 14.61 9.46 22.95
N PRO A 28 15.31 8.39 22.54
CA PRO A 28 16.11 8.41 21.31
C PRO A 28 15.24 8.55 20.06
N PHE A 29 15.83 9.07 18.99
CA PHE A 29 15.19 9.02 17.69
C PHE A 29 15.13 7.58 17.18
N LEU A 30 14.08 7.23 16.45
CA LEU A 30 13.94 5.90 15.83
C LEU A 30 15.15 5.54 14.97
N THR A 31 15.67 6.49 14.19
CA THR A 31 16.87 6.30 13.34
C THR A 31 18.13 5.97 14.14
N GLU A 32 18.26 6.48 15.36
CA GLU A 32 19.37 6.15 16.26
C GLU A 32 19.15 4.77 16.87
N LEU A 33 17.92 4.48 17.29
CA LEU A 33 17.55 3.20 17.86
C LEU A 33 17.79 2.03 16.89
N LEU A 34 17.52 2.23 15.60
CA LEU A 34 17.72 1.22 14.54
C LEU A 34 19.18 0.93 14.22
N LYS A 35 20.12 1.76 14.66
CA LYS A 35 21.56 1.50 14.54
C LYS A 35 22.05 0.51 15.61
N ASP A 36 21.27 0.29 16.65
CA ASP A 36 21.60 -0.64 17.72
C ASP A 36 21.32 -2.08 17.29
N GLY A 37 22.36 -2.75 16.78
CA GLY A 37 22.32 -4.13 16.32
C GLY A 37 21.98 -5.16 17.42
N SER A 38 21.97 -4.77 18.69
CA SER A 38 21.50 -5.62 19.78
C SER A 38 19.97 -5.60 19.96
N LYS A 39 19.29 -4.61 19.37
CA LYS A 39 17.83 -4.42 19.46
C LYS A 39 17.14 -4.67 18.12
N PHE A 40 17.79 -4.30 17.03
CA PHE A 40 17.22 -4.38 15.69
C PHE A 40 18.22 -5.00 14.70
N ARG A 41 17.73 -5.95 13.91
CA ARG A 41 18.49 -6.53 12.80
C ARG A 41 17.82 -6.16 11.48
N LYS A 42 18.49 -5.36 10.65
CA LYS A 42 17.98 -4.97 9.33
C LYS A 42 17.83 -6.20 8.43
N VAL A 43 16.64 -6.37 7.83
CA VAL A 43 16.36 -7.40 6.82
C VAL A 43 16.56 -6.81 5.43
N THR A 44 15.92 -5.67 5.15
CA THR A 44 16.00 -5.00 3.86
C THR A 44 15.78 -3.49 4.03
N ASP A 45 16.38 -2.66 3.17
CA ASP A 45 16.00 -1.23 3.09
C ASP A 45 14.85 -1.01 2.11
N MET A 46 14.32 0.21 2.15
CA MET A 46 13.35 0.70 1.18
C MET A 46 13.99 1.41 -0.01
N LYS A 47 15.30 1.23 -0.26
CA LYS A 47 15.97 1.87 -1.39
C LYS A 47 15.51 1.22 -2.69
N ASP A 48 14.94 2.01 -3.58
CA ASP A 48 14.37 1.57 -4.84
C ASP A 48 13.22 0.54 -4.66
N VAL A 49 12.57 0.54 -3.49
CA VAL A 49 11.46 -0.35 -3.13
C VAL A 49 10.17 0.45 -3.04
N GLY A 50 9.19 0.09 -3.86
CA GLY A 50 7.85 0.67 -3.80
C GLY A 50 6.97 -0.01 -2.77
N GLU A 51 7.10 -1.33 -2.60
CA GLU A 51 6.24 -2.10 -1.70
C GLU A 51 6.90 -3.41 -1.24
N LEU A 52 6.64 -3.79 0.01
CA LEU A 52 6.96 -5.10 0.56
C LEU A 52 5.67 -5.89 0.79
N ILE A 53 5.64 -7.14 0.35
CA ILE A 53 4.51 -8.06 0.52
C ILE A 53 5.03 -9.34 1.17
N ILE A 54 4.42 -9.72 2.29
CA ILE A 54 4.77 -10.94 3.01
C ILE A 54 3.95 -12.09 2.44
N LEU A 55 4.63 -13.17 2.07
CA LEU A 55 4.03 -14.40 1.56
C LEU A 55 3.69 -15.34 2.72
N ASP A 56 2.82 -16.30 2.47
CA ASP A 56 2.34 -17.24 3.49
C ASP A 56 3.45 -18.12 4.10
N ASP A 57 4.55 -18.38 3.38
CA ASP A 57 5.74 -19.04 3.91
C ASP A 57 6.82 -18.08 4.40
N TYR A 58 6.42 -16.86 4.80
CA TYR A 58 7.27 -15.88 5.46
C TYR A 58 8.36 -15.26 4.57
N ARG A 59 8.35 -15.58 3.27
CA ARG A 59 9.18 -14.90 2.28
C ARG A 59 8.60 -13.52 1.98
N ILE A 60 9.45 -12.64 1.47
CA ILE A 60 9.10 -11.24 1.23
C ILE A 60 9.24 -10.96 -0.26
N LEU A 61 8.14 -10.63 -0.92
CA LEU A 61 8.13 -10.06 -2.25
C LEU A 61 8.45 -8.56 -2.14
N VAL A 62 9.56 -8.18 -2.78
CA VAL A 62 10.06 -6.81 -2.87
C VAL A 62 9.70 -6.27 -4.24
N LYS A 63 8.70 -5.40 -4.29
CA LYS A 63 8.28 -4.71 -5.51
C LYS A 63 9.09 -3.41 -5.64
N PRO A 64 9.77 -3.19 -6.78
CA PRO A 64 10.52 -1.97 -6.98
C PRO A 64 9.61 -0.76 -7.19
N ASP A 65 10.13 0.43 -6.92
CA ASP A 65 9.50 1.71 -7.23
C ASP A 65 9.76 2.17 -8.68
N ASN A 66 10.77 1.58 -9.33
CA ASN A 66 11.18 1.89 -10.70
C ASN A 66 10.94 0.73 -11.66
N SER A 67 10.39 1.06 -12.84
CA SER A 67 10.08 0.08 -13.87
C SER A 67 11.25 -0.66 -14.51
N ASN A 68 12.45 -0.12 -14.41
CA ASN A 68 13.66 -0.75 -14.94
C ASN A 68 14.30 -1.73 -13.95
N LEU A 69 13.80 -1.82 -12.73
CA LEU A 69 14.36 -2.69 -11.70
C LEU A 69 13.58 -4.00 -11.60
N PRO A 70 14.27 -5.12 -11.32
CA PRO A 70 13.63 -6.40 -11.13
C PRO A 70 12.90 -6.43 -9.78
N PHE A 71 11.73 -7.06 -9.75
CA PHE A 71 11.16 -7.48 -8.48
C PHE A 71 11.88 -8.75 -8.02
N LYS A 72 11.86 -8.99 -6.72
CA LYS A 72 12.52 -10.16 -6.12
C LYS A 72 11.68 -10.73 -4.99
N ILE A 73 11.82 -12.02 -4.75
CA ILE A 73 11.33 -12.67 -3.54
C ILE A 73 12.56 -13.05 -2.73
N ILE A 74 12.63 -12.57 -1.50
CA ILE A 74 13.73 -12.83 -0.57
C ILE A 74 13.25 -13.63 0.63
N ASP A 75 14.15 -14.39 1.23
CA ASP A 75 13.91 -14.91 2.58
C ASP A 75 14.23 -13.85 3.66
N ILE A 76 14.04 -14.22 4.92
CA ILE A 76 14.26 -13.33 6.07
C ILE A 76 15.73 -13.00 6.32
N ASN A 77 16.65 -13.72 5.69
CA ASN A 77 18.09 -13.48 5.72
C ASN A 77 18.55 -12.70 4.48
N ASN A 78 17.61 -12.16 3.68
CA ASN A 78 17.84 -11.41 2.46
C ASN A 78 18.47 -12.24 1.32
N ASN A 79 18.34 -13.57 1.35
CA ASN A 79 18.72 -14.43 0.23
C ASN A 79 17.66 -14.35 -0.87
N ILE A 80 18.09 -14.18 -2.12
CA ILE A 80 17.18 -14.09 -3.27
C ILE A 80 16.70 -15.50 -3.65
N ILE A 81 15.38 -15.70 -3.62
CA ILE A 81 14.70 -16.94 -4.01
C ILE A 81 14.20 -16.86 -5.45
N PHE A 82 13.65 -15.70 -5.84
CA PHE A 82 13.14 -15.44 -7.17
C PHE A 82 13.48 -14.01 -7.58
N LYS A 83 13.73 -13.78 -8.88
CA LYS A 83 14.03 -12.47 -9.43
C LYS A 83 13.63 -12.42 -10.90
N ASP A 84 12.81 -11.45 -11.28
CA ASP A 84 12.41 -11.23 -12.68
C ASP A 84 12.04 -9.75 -12.92
N VAL A 85 11.98 -9.34 -14.18
CA VAL A 85 11.54 -8.01 -14.61
C VAL A 85 10.14 -8.13 -15.18
N TYR A 86 9.19 -7.39 -14.60
CA TYR A 86 7.82 -7.34 -15.12
C TYR A 86 7.61 -6.10 -15.99
N ASP A 87 6.79 -6.23 -17.03
CA ASP A 87 6.34 -5.11 -17.84
C ASP A 87 5.24 -4.36 -17.09
N TRP A 88 5.51 -3.10 -16.74
CA TRP A 88 4.60 -2.24 -15.98
C TRP A 88 3.36 -1.82 -16.78
N LYS A 89 3.35 -2.06 -18.09
CA LYS A 89 2.16 -1.90 -18.94
C LYS A 89 1.23 -3.11 -18.87
N LEU A 90 1.67 -4.21 -18.28
CA LEU A 90 0.89 -5.42 -18.10
C LEU A 90 0.50 -5.60 -16.63
N PRO A 91 -0.67 -6.22 -16.36
CA PRO A 91 -1.06 -6.56 -15.01
C PRO A 91 -0.06 -7.48 -14.30
N PHE A 92 0.24 -7.15 -13.04
CA PHE A 92 0.94 -8.00 -12.08
C PHE A 92 0.01 -8.27 -10.89
N TYR A 93 -0.39 -9.53 -10.76
CA TYR A 93 -1.27 -10.01 -9.71
C TYR A 93 -0.60 -11.08 -8.83
N VAL A 94 -0.85 -11.01 -7.53
CA VAL A 94 -0.48 -12.05 -6.55
C VAL A 94 -1.78 -12.59 -5.94
N ASP A 95 -2.05 -13.88 -6.13
CA ASP A 95 -3.26 -14.49 -5.57
C ASP A 95 -3.09 -14.89 -4.10
N LYS A 96 -4.18 -15.32 -3.47
CA LYS A 96 -4.19 -15.78 -2.06
C LYS A 96 -3.26 -16.96 -1.77
N GLN A 97 -2.84 -17.72 -2.78
CA GLN A 97 -1.94 -18.85 -2.62
C GLN A 97 -0.47 -18.44 -2.83
N GLY A 98 -0.22 -17.16 -3.15
CA GLY A 98 1.10 -16.64 -3.48
C GLY A 98 1.57 -16.93 -4.90
N ASN A 99 0.70 -17.41 -5.80
CA ASN A 99 1.07 -17.54 -7.22
C ASN A 99 1.20 -16.14 -7.84
N LEU A 100 2.14 -16.00 -8.77
CA LEU A 100 2.40 -14.74 -9.45
C LEU A 100 1.85 -14.79 -10.87
N TYR A 101 1.19 -13.72 -11.29
CA TYR A 101 0.67 -13.58 -12.65
C TYR A 101 1.20 -12.27 -13.21
N PHE A 102 2.17 -12.34 -14.11
CA PHE A 102 2.77 -11.18 -14.77
C PHE A 102 3.34 -11.59 -16.13
N ASN A 103 3.56 -10.62 -17.03
CA ASN A 103 4.10 -10.88 -18.37
C ASN A 103 3.38 -12.00 -19.15
N ARG A 104 2.04 -12.13 -18.97
CA ARG A 104 1.21 -13.18 -19.59
C ARG A 104 1.63 -14.60 -19.20
N LYS A 105 2.22 -14.74 -18.02
CA LYS A 105 2.62 -16.02 -17.44
C LYS A 105 2.07 -16.14 -16.03
N LYS A 106 1.85 -17.39 -15.62
CA LYS A 106 1.60 -17.77 -14.24
C LYS A 106 2.82 -18.50 -13.72
N PHE A 107 3.33 -18.07 -12.58
CA PHE A 107 4.40 -18.72 -11.83
C PHE A 107 3.80 -19.35 -10.58
N PHE A 108 4.02 -20.65 -10.41
CA PHE A 108 3.42 -21.40 -9.33
C PHE A 108 4.24 -21.28 -8.05
N TYR A 109 3.56 -20.93 -6.97
CA TYR A 109 4.10 -21.03 -5.62
C TYR A 109 4.36 -22.51 -5.24
N PRO A 110 5.35 -22.82 -4.38
CA PRO A 110 6.26 -21.92 -3.67
C PRO A 110 7.61 -21.68 -4.34
N ASP A 111 8.04 -22.51 -5.29
CA ASP A 111 9.41 -22.43 -5.83
C ASP A 111 9.52 -21.54 -7.07
N TYR A 112 8.40 -21.17 -7.69
CA TYR A 112 8.31 -20.35 -8.88
C TYR A 112 9.09 -20.89 -10.09
N LYS A 113 9.48 -22.18 -10.05
CA LYS A 113 10.20 -22.83 -11.16
C LYS A 113 9.23 -23.26 -12.25
N LYS A 114 8.05 -23.71 -11.85
CA LYS A 114 6.99 -24.05 -12.79
C LYS A 114 6.33 -22.76 -13.28
N GLN A 115 6.29 -22.58 -14.59
CA GLN A 115 5.58 -21.48 -15.25
C GLN A 115 4.71 -22.01 -16.39
N GLU A 116 3.61 -21.32 -16.66
CA GLU A 116 2.79 -21.56 -17.85
C GLU A 116 2.35 -20.24 -18.47
N VAL A 117 2.05 -20.27 -19.77
CA VAL A 117 1.41 -19.14 -20.45
C VAL A 117 0.02 -18.97 -19.86
N PHE A 118 -0.31 -17.75 -19.45
CA PHE A 118 -1.58 -17.44 -18.81
C PHE A 118 -2.27 -16.28 -19.51
N LYS A 119 -3.57 -16.44 -19.78
CA LYS A 119 -4.35 -15.45 -20.49
C LYS A 119 -4.62 -14.24 -19.58
N THR A 120 -4.40 -13.04 -20.10
CA THR A 120 -4.75 -11.78 -19.44
C THR A 120 -5.74 -11.00 -20.29
N VAL A 121 -6.78 -10.47 -19.67
CA VAL A 121 -7.84 -9.70 -20.32
C VAL A 121 -7.97 -8.37 -19.60
N VAL A 122 -7.49 -7.31 -20.25
CA VAL A 122 -7.64 -5.93 -19.79
C VAL A 122 -8.81 -5.31 -20.56
N PHE A 123 -9.91 -5.02 -19.86
CA PHE A 123 -11.10 -4.51 -20.52
C PHE A 123 -10.91 -3.08 -21.04
N ALA A 124 -10.15 -2.25 -20.32
CA ALA A 124 -9.90 -0.86 -20.68
C ALA A 124 -9.34 -0.73 -22.11
N ASP A 125 -8.35 -1.53 -22.47
CA ASP A 125 -7.75 -1.53 -23.81
C ASP A 125 -8.78 -1.87 -24.91
N SER A 126 -9.61 -2.87 -24.64
CA SER A 126 -10.64 -3.32 -25.59
C SER A 126 -11.75 -2.28 -25.76
N LEU A 127 -12.18 -1.66 -24.67
CA LEU A 127 -13.18 -0.59 -24.68
C LEU A 127 -12.64 0.68 -25.34
N SER A 128 -11.40 1.07 -25.05
CA SER A 128 -10.75 2.23 -25.68
C SER A 128 -10.67 2.04 -27.19
N LYS A 129 -10.16 0.88 -27.65
CA LYS A 129 -10.10 0.58 -29.08
C LYS A 129 -11.49 0.61 -29.72
N LYS A 130 -12.50 0.09 -29.04
CA LYS A 130 -13.87 0.14 -29.56
C LYS A 130 -14.41 1.57 -29.64
N SER A 131 -14.07 2.42 -28.68
CA SER A 131 -14.44 3.84 -28.71
C SER A 131 -13.82 4.55 -29.92
N ASP A 132 -12.56 4.25 -30.23
CA ASP A 132 -11.86 4.81 -31.40
C ASP A 132 -12.51 4.36 -32.72
N ASP A 133 -12.92 3.09 -32.82
CA ASP A 133 -13.63 2.55 -34.00
C ASP A 133 -15.00 3.22 -34.24
N LEU A 134 -15.61 3.82 -33.20
CA LEU A 134 -16.94 4.41 -33.24
C LEU A 134 -16.90 5.95 -33.28
N LYS A 135 -15.73 6.57 -33.42
CA LYS A 135 -15.53 8.02 -33.30
C LYS A 135 -16.33 8.86 -34.31
N ASP A 136 -16.58 8.31 -35.49
CA ASP A 136 -17.25 9.01 -36.61
C ASP A 136 -18.78 8.90 -36.54
N LEU A 137 -19.33 8.19 -35.55
CA LEU A 137 -20.77 8.04 -35.33
C LEU A 137 -21.32 9.15 -34.42
N ASN A 138 -22.61 9.44 -34.54
CA ASN A 138 -23.30 10.29 -33.58
C ASN A 138 -23.32 9.66 -32.18
N ASP A 139 -23.45 10.51 -31.16
CA ASP A 139 -23.32 10.13 -29.76
C ASP A 139 -24.28 9.01 -29.33
N SER A 140 -25.52 9.02 -29.82
CA SER A 140 -26.54 8.02 -29.48
C SER A 140 -26.20 6.63 -30.01
N LEU A 141 -25.78 6.55 -31.27
CA LEU A 141 -25.34 5.30 -31.89
C LEU A 141 -24.03 4.81 -31.25
N ARG A 142 -23.09 5.71 -30.99
CA ARG A 142 -21.82 5.39 -30.31
C ARG A 142 -22.07 4.78 -28.94
N LEU A 143 -22.91 5.41 -28.11
CA LEU A 143 -23.24 4.93 -26.76
C LEU A 143 -23.87 3.53 -26.80
N LYS A 144 -24.86 3.33 -27.69
CA LYS A 144 -25.57 2.05 -27.81
C LYS A 144 -24.66 0.91 -28.26
N LEU A 145 -23.80 1.16 -29.24
CA LEU A 145 -22.86 0.15 -29.76
C LEU A 145 -21.73 -0.13 -28.77
N HIS A 146 -21.24 0.90 -28.07
CA HIS A 146 -20.24 0.74 -27.01
C HIS A 146 -20.79 -0.11 -25.86
N TYR A 147 -21.99 0.21 -25.37
CA TYR A 147 -22.63 -0.56 -24.30
C TYR A 147 -22.88 -2.02 -24.69
N LYS A 148 -23.38 -2.26 -25.91
CA LYS A 148 -23.56 -3.63 -26.43
C LYS A 148 -22.24 -4.40 -26.46
N TYR A 149 -21.18 -3.78 -26.97
CA TYR A 149 -19.85 -4.39 -27.01
C TYR A 149 -19.33 -4.72 -25.61
N GLU A 150 -19.51 -3.83 -24.65
CA GLU A 150 -19.13 -4.06 -23.25
C GLU A 150 -19.89 -5.24 -22.64
N VAL A 151 -21.21 -5.33 -22.84
CA VAL A 151 -22.02 -6.48 -22.39
C VAL A 151 -21.47 -7.79 -22.96
N ASP A 152 -21.23 -7.84 -24.27
CA ASP A 152 -20.76 -9.03 -24.96
C ASP A 152 -19.35 -9.44 -24.49
N LEU A 153 -18.48 -8.46 -24.23
CA LEU A 153 -17.12 -8.65 -23.73
C LEU A 153 -17.08 -9.19 -22.29
N LEU A 154 -18.00 -8.74 -21.43
CA LEU A 154 -18.06 -9.10 -20.01
C LEU A 154 -18.80 -10.41 -19.74
N LYS A 155 -19.76 -10.77 -20.59
CA LYS A 155 -20.63 -11.96 -20.45
C LYS A 155 -19.87 -13.28 -20.22
N PRO A 156 -18.78 -13.62 -20.95
CA PRO A 156 -18.03 -14.86 -20.72
C PRO A 156 -17.39 -14.95 -19.34
N TYR A 157 -17.23 -13.82 -18.65
CA TYR A 157 -16.65 -13.74 -17.31
C TYR A 157 -17.72 -13.51 -16.24
N GLY A 158 -19.01 -13.56 -16.58
CA GLY A 158 -20.11 -13.32 -15.64
C GLY A 158 -19.99 -11.95 -14.96
N LEU A 159 -19.58 -10.94 -15.71
CA LEU A 159 -19.51 -9.54 -15.30
C LEU A 159 -20.59 -8.75 -16.02
N GLN A 160 -21.03 -7.65 -15.42
CA GLN A 160 -21.99 -6.72 -16.01
C GLN A 160 -21.33 -5.35 -16.26
N PRO A 161 -21.78 -4.59 -17.27
CA PRO A 161 -21.35 -3.22 -17.43
C PRO A 161 -21.59 -2.42 -16.15
N CYS A 162 -20.74 -1.44 -15.92
CA CYS A 162 -20.91 -0.56 -14.79
C CYS A 162 -21.97 0.47 -15.09
N GLU A 163 -22.93 0.61 -14.18
CA GLU A 163 -23.89 1.70 -14.27
C GLU A 163 -23.13 3.03 -14.20
N TYR A 164 -23.49 3.96 -15.09
CA TYR A 164 -22.91 5.30 -15.14
C TYR A 164 -23.09 5.99 -13.79
N THR A 165 -22.04 5.99 -12.97
CA THR A 165 -22.01 6.82 -11.77
C THR A 165 -20.65 7.50 -11.72
N MET A 166 -20.65 8.80 -12.01
CA MET A 166 -19.53 9.71 -11.78
C MET A 166 -19.11 9.81 -10.29
N ALA A 167 -19.57 8.89 -9.43
CA ALA A 167 -19.40 8.93 -7.97
C ALA A 167 -19.08 7.57 -7.32
N HIS A 168 -19.29 6.42 -8.00
CA HIS A 168 -19.14 5.10 -7.38
C HIS A 168 -18.50 4.04 -8.29
N THR A 169 -17.25 4.27 -8.71
CA THR A 169 -16.45 3.29 -9.48
C THR A 169 -15.91 2.12 -8.62
N THR A 170 -16.07 2.18 -7.30
CA THR A 170 -15.51 1.18 -6.38
C THR A 170 -16.12 -0.22 -6.55
N ASN A 171 -17.41 -0.32 -6.89
CA ASN A 171 -18.11 -1.60 -7.09
C ASN A 171 -17.83 -2.24 -8.47
N CYS A 172 -17.00 -1.59 -9.28
CA CYS A 172 -16.74 -1.93 -10.66
C CYS A 172 -15.31 -2.43 -10.92
N ASN A 173 -14.42 -2.23 -9.97
CA ASN A 173 -13.04 -2.63 -10.07
C ASN A 173 -12.93 -4.15 -9.96
N VAL A 174 -12.46 -4.78 -11.04
CA VAL A 174 -12.20 -6.22 -11.10
C VAL A 174 -10.72 -6.41 -11.34
N PHE A 175 -10.06 -7.17 -10.47
CA PHE A 175 -8.69 -7.60 -10.65
C PHE A 175 -8.52 -8.94 -9.95
N THR A 176 -8.78 -10.02 -10.68
CA THR A 176 -8.83 -11.39 -10.15
C THR A 176 -8.73 -12.42 -11.28
N VAL A 177 -8.52 -13.68 -10.91
CA VAL A 177 -8.51 -14.80 -11.86
C VAL A 177 -9.92 -15.40 -11.96
N LYS A 178 -10.47 -15.46 -13.17
CA LYS A 178 -11.78 -16.07 -13.45
C LYS A 178 -11.74 -16.78 -14.81
N ASN A 179 -12.30 -17.98 -14.87
CA ASN A 179 -12.41 -18.77 -16.10
C ASN A 179 -11.06 -18.97 -16.84
N GLY A 180 -9.99 -19.24 -16.09
CA GLY A 180 -8.65 -19.48 -16.66
C GLY A 180 -7.96 -18.23 -17.23
N ALA A 181 -8.44 -17.03 -16.87
CA ALA A 181 -7.82 -15.77 -17.29
C ALA A 181 -7.72 -14.78 -16.12
N LEU A 182 -6.68 -13.95 -16.16
CA LEU A 182 -6.53 -12.79 -15.30
C LEU A 182 -7.37 -11.65 -15.87
N ILE A 183 -8.39 -11.23 -15.13
CA ILE A 183 -9.38 -10.26 -15.57
C ILE A 183 -9.11 -8.93 -14.88
N VAL A 184 -8.93 -7.85 -15.66
CA VAL A 184 -8.57 -6.52 -15.16
C VAL A 184 -9.50 -5.45 -15.73
N ARG A 185 -10.17 -4.73 -14.82
CA ARG A 185 -11.14 -3.64 -15.07
C ARG A 185 -10.87 -2.45 -14.15
N GLN A 186 -9.62 -2.06 -13.98
CA GLN A 186 -9.24 -0.89 -13.20
C GLN A 186 -7.96 -0.30 -13.79
N THR A 187 -7.61 0.91 -13.37
CA THR A 187 -6.39 1.61 -13.83
C THR A 187 -5.12 1.06 -13.17
N GLU A 188 -5.22 0.62 -11.92
CA GLU A 188 -4.08 0.01 -11.21
C GLU A 188 -3.77 -1.38 -11.77
N LEU A 189 -2.54 -1.54 -12.28
CA LEU A 189 -2.04 -2.78 -12.87
C LEU A 189 -1.30 -3.67 -11.87
N PHE A 190 -1.26 -3.29 -10.59
CA PHE A 190 -0.69 -4.12 -9.53
C PHE A 190 -1.74 -4.43 -8.46
N LYS A 191 -1.85 -5.69 -8.05
CA LYS A 191 -2.69 -6.09 -6.91
C LYS A 191 -2.17 -7.35 -6.23
N THR A 192 -2.25 -7.38 -4.91
CA THR A 192 -2.03 -8.57 -4.09
C THR A 192 -3.28 -8.92 -3.30
N GLU A 193 -3.62 -10.20 -3.21
CA GLU A 193 -4.67 -10.72 -2.33
C GLU A 193 -4.12 -11.30 -1.02
N LEU A 194 -2.80 -11.24 -0.82
CA LEU A 194 -2.17 -11.67 0.42
C LEU A 194 -2.50 -10.69 1.55
N PHE A 195 -2.80 -11.24 2.71
CA PHE A 195 -3.10 -10.46 3.91
C PHE A 195 -1.86 -9.69 4.35
N LYS A 196 -2.06 -8.42 4.73
CA LYS A 196 -1.04 -7.59 5.37
C LYS A 196 -1.36 -7.52 6.87
N PRO A 197 -0.80 -8.41 7.70
CA PRO A 197 -0.90 -8.22 9.15
C PRO A 197 -0.10 -6.96 9.50
N GLU A 198 -0.79 -5.90 9.88
CA GLU A 198 -0.17 -4.69 10.41
C GLU A 198 -0.74 -4.43 11.80
N PHE A 199 0.14 -4.34 12.79
CA PHE A 199 -0.20 -3.88 14.12
C PHE A 199 0.34 -2.47 14.31
N GLU A 200 -0.53 -1.56 14.74
CA GLU A 200 -0.13 -0.21 15.13
C GLU A 200 0.71 -0.26 16.40
N ILE A 201 1.78 0.54 16.42
CA ILE A 201 2.61 0.72 17.61
C ILE A 201 1.93 1.75 18.49
N SER A 202 1.71 1.42 19.76
CA SER A 202 1.08 2.33 20.70
C SER A 202 1.90 3.60 20.89
N LYS A 203 1.23 4.76 20.91
CA LYS A 203 1.82 6.02 21.36
C LYS A 203 1.75 6.12 22.88
N PHE A 204 2.77 6.72 23.50
CA PHE A 204 2.80 6.95 24.96
C PHE A 204 2.69 8.42 25.35
N ASP A 205 2.76 9.33 24.38
CA ASP A 205 2.56 10.77 24.56
C ASP A 205 1.94 11.35 23.29
N ASP A 206 1.45 12.58 23.39
CA ASP A 206 0.86 13.33 22.29
C ASP A 206 1.93 13.78 21.28
N ASP A 207 1.51 14.02 20.04
CA ASP A 207 2.40 14.57 19.02
C ASP A 207 2.76 16.02 19.37
N VAL A 208 4.06 16.35 19.33
CA VAL A 208 4.56 17.69 19.72
C VAL A 208 5.05 18.44 18.50
N LEU A 209 4.50 19.65 18.29
CA LEU A 209 4.90 20.55 17.21
C LEU A 209 6.36 21.00 17.43
N ILE A 210 7.23 20.73 16.48
CA ILE A 210 8.65 21.13 16.53
C ILE A 210 8.98 22.25 15.56
N GLY A 211 8.12 22.53 14.59
CA GLY A 211 8.35 23.59 13.62
C GLY A 211 7.30 23.64 12.53
N TRP A 212 7.58 24.46 11.52
CA TRP A 212 6.76 24.60 10.32
C TRP A 212 7.64 24.38 9.10
N LYS A 213 7.23 23.48 8.21
CA LYS A 213 7.86 23.27 6.90
C LYS A 213 7.42 24.39 5.98
N ASN A 214 8.39 25.16 5.48
CA ASN A 214 8.15 26.22 4.50
C ASN A 214 7.90 25.60 3.12
N GLY A 215 6.77 25.94 2.51
CA GLY A 215 6.36 25.50 1.17
C GLY A 215 5.30 26.44 0.60
N LYS A 216 4.69 26.09 -0.54
CA LYS A 216 3.56 26.86 -1.11
C LYS A 216 2.41 27.03 -0.11
N LEU A 217 2.21 26.02 0.74
CA LEU A 217 1.37 26.07 1.92
C LEU A 217 2.24 25.63 3.11
N PRO A 218 2.45 26.48 4.12
CA PRO A 218 3.14 26.09 5.35
C PRO A 218 2.43 24.89 5.98
N SER A 219 3.20 23.87 6.37
CA SER A 219 2.66 22.70 7.05
C SER A 219 3.38 22.47 8.38
N PRO A 220 2.66 22.11 9.45
CA PRO A 220 3.28 21.88 10.75
C PRO A 220 4.11 20.59 10.73
N ASP A 221 5.20 20.58 11.48
CA ASP A 221 6.10 19.43 11.65
C ASP A 221 6.02 18.94 13.09
N TYR A 222 5.73 17.65 13.29
CA TYR A 222 5.52 17.08 14.62
C TYR A 222 6.45 15.91 14.89
N LEU A 223 6.81 15.74 16.16
CA LEU A 223 7.36 14.49 16.68
C LEU A 223 6.26 13.66 17.32
N ALA A 224 6.20 12.39 16.93
CA ALA A 224 5.36 11.37 17.52
C ALA A 224 6.18 10.45 18.43
N TYR A 225 5.58 9.98 19.53
CA TYR A 225 6.25 9.24 20.60
C TYR A 225 5.64 7.85 20.75
N TYR A 226 6.43 6.81 20.48
CA TYR A 226 5.98 5.42 20.38
C TYR A 226 6.61 4.54 21.45
N VAL A 227 5.86 3.53 21.89
CA VAL A 227 6.34 2.46 22.77
C VAL A 227 6.22 1.11 22.08
N LEU A 228 7.33 0.40 22.02
CA LEU A 228 7.46 -0.94 21.43
C LEU A 228 8.12 -1.86 22.46
N GLY A 229 7.30 -2.66 23.14
CA GLY A 229 7.75 -3.45 24.29
C GLY A 229 8.38 -2.56 25.37
N LYS A 230 9.66 -2.79 25.67
CA LYS A 230 10.43 -1.99 26.63
C LYS A 230 11.08 -0.73 26.05
N HIS A 231 10.95 -0.52 24.73
CA HIS A 231 11.62 0.58 24.04
C HIS A 231 10.65 1.74 23.82
N LYS A 232 11.08 2.93 24.22
CA LYS A 232 10.40 4.20 23.89
C LYS A 232 11.28 4.97 22.90
N PHE A 233 10.67 5.54 21.88
CA PHE A 233 11.38 6.33 20.88
C PHE A 233 10.49 7.41 20.28
N LYS A 234 11.12 8.35 19.59
CA LYS A 234 10.44 9.42 18.85
C LYS A 234 10.81 9.40 17.36
N CYS A 235 9.89 9.83 16.51
CA CYS A 235 10.14 10.03 15.08
C CYS A 235 9.25 11.14 14.51
N ASP A 236 9.55 11.60 13.30
CA ASP A 236 8.63 12.47 12.53
C ASP A 236 7.26 11.76 12.47
N ASN A 237 6.19 12.52 12.70
CA ASN A 237 4.82 11.99 12.73
C ASN A 237 4.42 11.32 11.42
N MET A 238 5.04 11.67 10.30
CA MET A 238 4.84 11.06 8.98
C MET A 238 5.57 9.73 8.79
N THR A 239 6.37 9.28 9.76
CA THR A 239 7.12 8.01 9.69
C THR A 239 6.19 6.79 9.78
N TYR A 240 5.10 6.90 10.56
CA TYR A 240 4.10 5.84 10.81
C TYR A 240 4.69 4.41 10.92
N PRO A 241 5.57 4.15 11.91
CA PRO A 241 6.17 2.83 12.09
C PRO A 241 5.11 1.78 12.45
N ARG A 242 5.22 0.59 11.87
CA ARG A 242 4.27 -0.52 12.07
C ARG A 242 4.99 -1.80 12.45
N THR A 243 4.31 -2.67 13.18
CA THR A 243 4.83 -4.00 13.48
C THR A 243 4.14 -5.07 12.66
N VAL A 244 4.91 -6.10 12.29
CA VAL A 244 4.42 -7.28 11.58
C VAL A 244 5.07 -8.53 12.13
N GLU A 245 4.29 -9.61 12.20
CA GLU A 245 4.80 -10.91 12.61
C GLU A 245 5.15 -11.76 11.38
N ILE A 246 6.37 -12.28 11.34
CA ILE A 246 6.87 -13.15 10.27
C ILE A 246 7.53 -14.36 10.94
N ALA A 247 7.04 -15.57 10.67
CA ALA A 247 7.53 -16.82 11.26
C ALA A 247 7.62 -16.80 12.81
N GLY A 248 6.61 -16.24 13.49
CA GLY A 248 6.58 -16.14 14.95
C GLY A 248 7.53 -15.10 15.55
N LYS A 249 8.18 -14.28 14.73
CA LYS A 249 9.09 -13.20 15.14
C LYS A 249 8.49 -11.85 14.78
N GLN A 250 8.73 -10.87 15.65
CA GLN A 250 8.23 -9.52 15.47
C GLN A 250 9.21 -8.67 14.65
N TYR A 251 8.69 -7.91 13.71
CA TYR A 251 9.43 -7.02 12.83
C TYR A 251 8.85 -5.61 12.89
N LEU A 252 9.73 -4.62 12.80
CA LEU A 252 9.40 -3.22 12.62
C LEU A 252 9.53 -2.86 11.15
N HIS A 253 8.43 -2.46 10.53
CA HIS A 253 8.36 -1.95 9.17
C HIS A 253 8.23 -0.42 9.20
N ILE A 254 9.10 0.24 8.44
CA ILE A 254 9.13 1.69 8.28
C ILE A 254 9.27 1.99 6.80
N ALA A 255 8.24 2.60 6.20
CA ALA A 255 8.17 2.83 4.76
C ALA A 255 9.35 3.64 4.19
N SER A 256 9.98 4.49 5.00
CA SER A 256 11.15 5.29 4.60
C SER A 256 12.51 4.64 4.89
N GLN A 257 12.57 3.55 5.67
CA GLN A 257 13.84 3.01 6.16
C GLN A 257 14.05 1.53 5.84
N GLY A 258 13.02 0.70 6.00
CA GLY A 258 13.17 -0.74 5.81
C GLY A 258 12.32 -1.60 6.73
N LEU A 259 12.61 -2.89 6.64
CA LEU A 259 12.12 -3.93 7.54
C LEU A 259 13.25 -4.36 8.48
N TYR A 260 12.97 -4.36 9.77
CA TYR A 260 13.93 -4.69 10.83
C TYR A 260 13.34 -5.75 11.74
N GLN A 261 14.05 -6.83 12.00
CA GLN A 261 13.68 -7.77 13.05
C GLN A 261 13.92 -7.14 14.42
N ILE A 262 12.98 -7.33 15.34
CA ILE A 262 13.10 -6.95 16.75
C ILE A 262 13.77 -8.12 17.50
N LEU A 263 14.80 -7.83 18.29
CA LEU A 263 15.63 -8.81 19.01
C LEU A 263 15.30 -8.87 20.52
#